data_AF-A0A8H7GHM8-F1
#
_entry.id   AF-A0A8H7GHM8-F1
#
_cell.length_a   1.000
_cell.length_b   1.000
_cell.length_c   1.000
_cell.angle_alpha   90.00
_cell.angle_beta   90.00
_cell.angle_gamma   90.00
#
_symmetry.space_group_name_H-M   'P 1'
#
loop_
_entity.id
_entity.type
_entity.pdbx_description
1 polymer ?
#
loop_
_entity_poly.entity_id
_entity_poly.type
_entity_poly.pdbx_seq_one_letter_code
_entity_poly.pdbx_strand_id
1 'polypeptide(L)'
;MLQARGVEILSDARAENRDGLWGYTRLDCVADLFLRAVGQDVTWSGHETFFAVAPDTLAESSSETLRQKYWSQVPVRGGVAFSGKQGFFDCGKAKRLLGWVHPPNSA
;
A
#
# COMPACT_ATOMS: atom_id res chain seq x y z
N MET A 1 16.74 -24.55 17.74
CA MET A 1 15.28 -24.34 17.64
C MET A 1 14.98 -22.91 18.12
N LEU A 2 15.23 -21.92 17.24
CA LEU A 2 15.27 -20.51 17.61
C LEU A 2 14.65 -19.65 16.50
N GLN A 3 13.40 -19.93 16.16
CA GLN A 3 12.58 -19.10 15.26
C GLN A 3 11.12 -19.27 15.67
N ALA A 4 10.53 -18.26 16.30
CA ALA A 4 9.06 -18.10 16.38
C ALA A 4 8.63 -16.79 17.08
N ARG A 5 9.43 -16.21 17.97
CA ARG A 5 8.95 -15.08 18.82
C ARG A 5 8.98 -13.69 18.18
N GLY A 6 9.59 -13.52 17.01
CA GLY A 6 9.72 -12.22 16.35
C GLY A 6 8.55 -11.83 15.46
N VAL A 7 7.81 -12.81 14.92
CA VAL A 7 6.77 -12.59 13.90
C VAL A 7 5.38 -12.40 14.55
N GLU A 8 5.11 -13.07 15.68
CA GLU A 8 3.80 -12.99 16.37
C GLU A 8 3.54 -11.66 17.09
N ILE A 9 4.56 -10.85 17.39
CA ILE A 9 4.37 -9.55 18.10
C ILE A 9 3.94 -8.43 17.13
N LEU A 10 4.00 -8.68 15.82
CA LEU A 10 3.75 -7.69 14.78
C LEU A 10 2.30 -7.67 14.26
N SER A 11 1.51 -8.73 14.46
CA SER A 11 0.35 -9.02 13.62
C SER A 11 -0.92 -8.24 13.99
N ASP A 12 -1.26 -8.05 15.26
CA ASP A 12 -2.68 -7.80 15.57
C ASP A 12 -3.04 -6.34 15.91
N ALA A 13 -2.09 -5.51 16.33
CA ALA A 13 -2.39 -4.17 16.88
C ALA A 13 -2.04 -2.99 15.96
N ARG A 14 -1.19 -3.21 14.93
CA ARG A 14 -0.65 -2.10 14.13
C ARG A 14 -1.63 -1.62 13.09
N ALA A 15 -2.14 -2.50 12.23
CA ALA A 15 -2.97 -2.08 11.10
C ALA A 15 -4.35 -1.51 11.51
N GLU A 16 -4.83 -1.78 12.72
CA GLU A 16 -6.12 -1.27 13.22
C GLU A 16 -6.07 0.15 13.76
N ASN A 17 -4.89 0.74 13.95
CA ASN A 17 -4.74 2.13 14.39
C ASN A 17 -4.36 3.06 13.22
N ARG A 18 -4.60 4.37 13.37
CA ARG A 18 -4.36 5.38 12.32
C ARG A 18 -2.95 5.29 11.72
N ASP A 19 -1.94 5.01 12.54
CA ASP A 19 -0.53 5.02 12.13
C ASP A 19 -0.09 3.68 11.49
N GLY A 20 -0.84 2.59 11.65
CA GLY A 20 -0.59 1.37 10.90
C GLY A 20 -1.37 1.25 9.59
N LEU A 21 -2.16 2.26 9.23
CA LEU A 21 -2.77 2.39 7.91
C LEU A 21 -1.83 3.05 6.89
N TRP A 22 -0.58 3.33 7.29
CA TRP A 22 0.51 3.54 6.36
C TRP A 22 0.77 2.21 5.65
N GLY A 23 0.56 2.17 4.34
CA GLY A 23 0.54 0.93 3.56
C GLY A 23 1.81 0.08 3.70
N TYR A 24 1.74 -1.17 3.28
CA TYR A 24 2.87 -2.09 3.27
C TYR A 24 3.34 -2.34 1.83
N THR A 25 4.57 -2.84 1.67
CA THR A 25 5.10 -3.28 0.37
C THR A 25 5.87 -4.57 0.57
N ARG A 26 5.57 -5.59 -0.25
CA ARG A 26 6.31 -6.85 -0.21
C ARG A 26 7.71 -6.67 -0.79
N LEU A 27 8.69 -7.39 -0.25
CA LEU A 27 10.11 -7.19 -0.57
C LEU A 27 10.44 -7.44 -2.06
N ASP A 28 9.84 -8.46 -2.65
CA ASP A 28 9.97 -8.78 -4.08
C ASP A 28 9.31 -7.70 -4.96
N CYS A 29 8.16 -7.17 -4.55
CA CYS A 29 7.46 -6.12 -5.27
C CYS A 29 8.26 -4.81 -5.29
N VAL A 30 8.90 -4.44 -4.18
CA VAL A 30 9.75 -3.23 -4.14
C VAL A 30 11.06 -3.43 -4.92
N ALA A 31 11.61 -4.64 -4.96
CA ALA A 31 12.77 -4.94 -5.80
C ALA A 31 12.42 -4.80 -7.29
N ASP A 32 11.29 -5.34 -7.75
CA ASP A 32 10.78 -5.17 -9.12
C ASP A 32 10.55 -3.69 -9.46
N LEU A 33 9.97 -2.91 -8.52
CA LEU A 33 9.80 -1.47 -8.70
C LEU A 33 11.14 -0.78 -8.97
N PHE A 34 12.16 -1.04 -8.14
CA PHE A 34 13.45 -0.38 -8.28
C PHE A 34 14.15 -0.75 -9.58
N LEU A 35 14.09 -2.02 -10.00
CA LEU A 35 14.64 -2.45 -11.29
C LEU A 35 13.97 -1.73 -12.46
N ARG A 36 12.65 -1.54 -12.41
CA ARG A 36 11.92 -0.75 -13.43
C ARG A 36 12.31 0.72 -13.39
N ALA A 37 12.46 1.30 -12.20
CA ALA A 37 12.78 2.71 -12.00
C ALA A 37 14.18 3.13 -12.47
N VAL A 38 15.10 2.17 -12.62
CA VAL A 38 16.45 2.40 -13.19
C VAL A 38 16.60 1.83 -14.60
N GLY A 39 15.53 1.28 -15.18
CA GLY A 39 15.52 0.69 -16.51
C GLY A 39 15.57 1.73 -17.63
N GLN A 40 15.88 1.28 -18.85
CA GLN A 40 15.98 2.15 -20.03
C GLN A 40 14.62 2.66 -20.55
N ASP A 41 13.51 2.02 -20.15
CA ASP A 41 12.16 2.39 -20.57
C ASP A 41 11.56 3.56 -19.77
N VAL A 42 12.33 4.13 -18.84
CA VAL A 42 11.93 5.28 -18.04
C VAL A 42 11.89 6.54 -18.91
N THR A 43 10.76 7.26 -18.84
CA THR A 43 10.47 8.40 -19.74
C THR A 43 10.61 9.77 -19.08
N TRP A 44 10.90 9.85 -17.78
CA TRP A 44 11.08 11.12 -17.07
C TRP A 44 12.55 11.52 -16.99
N SER A 45 12.80 12.84 -16.82
CA SER A 45 14.12 13.39 -16.55
C SER A 45 14.20 13.93 -15.12
N GLY A 46 15.39 13.83 -14.51
CA GLY A 46 15.61 14.27 -13.13
C GLY A 46 14.95 13.33 -12.11
N HIS A 47 14.06 13.89 -11.28
CA HIS A 47 13.42 13.18 -10.18
C HIS A 47 11.93 13.01 -10.42
N GLU A 48 11.41 11.88 -9.98
CA GLU A 48 9.98 11.62 -10.02
C GLU A 48 9.52 10.97 -8.71
N THR A 49 8.33 11.36 -8.26
CA THR A 49 7.72 10.90 -7.01
C THR A 49 6.40 10.19 -7.28
N PHE A 50 6.24 9.01 -6.69
CA PHE A 50 5.02 8.22 -6.71
C PHE A 50 4.99 7.28 -5.51
N PHE A 51 3.79 6.88 -5.10
CA PHE A 51 3.62 5.82 -4.12
C PHE A 51 3.82 4.44 -4.78
N ALA A 52 4.41 3.54 -4.01
CA ALA A 52 4.57 2.14 -4.37
C ALA A 52 4.32 1.26 -3.14
N VAL A 53 3.04 1.00 -2.90
CA VAL A 53 2.53 0.18 -1.80
C VAL A 53 1.53 -0.84 -2.34
N ALA A 54 1.22 -1.84 -1.52
CA ALA A 54 0.17 -2.80 -1.80
C ALA A 54 -1.20 -2.09 -1.98
N PRO A 55 -2.10 -2.66 -2.80
CA PRO A 55 -3.40 -2.06 -3.08
C PRO A 55 -4.39 -2.25 -1.92
N ASP A 56 -4.03 -3.01 -0.90
CA ASP A 56 -4.83 -3.37 0.26
C ASP A 56 -4.15 -2.99 1.60
N THR A 57 -4.89 -3.11 2.69
CA THR A 57 -4.40 -2.97 4.07
C THR A 57 -4.37 -4.32 4.77
N LEU A 58 -3.47 -4.46 5.73
CA LEU A 58 -3.42 -5.60 6.65
C LEU A 58 -4.44 -5.49 7.80
N ALA A 59 -5.22 -4.42 7.84
CA ALA A 59 -6.28 -4.27 8.84
C ALA A 59 -7.37 -5.34 8.66
N GLU A 60 -8.00 -5.73 9.75
CA GLU A 60 -9.17 -6.61 9.74
C GLU A 60 -10.45 -5.85 9.41
N SER A 61 -10.56 -4.63 9.93
CA SER A 61 -11.67 -3.72 9.63
C SER A 61 -11.69 -3.32 8.15
N SER A 62 -12.90 -3.11 7.61
CA SER A 62 -13.04 -2.57 6.26
C SER A 62 -12.47 -1.16 6.16
N SER A 63 -11.99 -0.79 4.98
CA SER A 63 -11.43 0.54 4.73
C SER A 63 -12.46 1.64 4.91
N GLU A 64 -13.74 1.38 4.63
CA GLU A 64 -14.81 2.35 4.89
C GLU A 64 -15.02 2.55 6.40
N THR A 65 -15.01 1.47 7.19
CA THR A 65 -15.08 1.54 8.66
C THR A 65 -13.92 2.37 9.23
N LEU A 66 -12.70 2.08 8.77
CA LEU A 66 -11.49 2.77 9.22
C LEU A 66 -11.48 4.25 8.81
N ARG A 67 -11.93 4.55 7.59
CA ARG A 67 -12.11 5.92 7.11
C ARG A 67 -13.08 6.69 7.99
N GLN A 68 -14.24 6.12 8.29
CA GLN A 68 -15.22 6.78 9.16
C GLN A 68 -14.67 6.96 10.57
N LYS A 69 -13.94 5.97 11.11
CA LYS A 69 -13.35 6.03 12.45
C LYS A 69 -12.29 7.13 12.59
N TYR A 70 -11.37 7.24 11.64
CA TYR A 70 -10.19 8.11 11.77
C TYR A 70 -10.27 9.42 10.97
N TRP A 71 -11.10 9.45 9.92
CA TRP A 71 -11.15 10.54 8.95
C TRP A 71 -12.58 10.83 8.46
N SER A 72 -13.59 10.73 9.34
CA SER A 72 -15.01 10.98 9.00
C SER A 72 -15.27 12.32 8.33
N GLN A 73 -14.50 13.35 8.72
CA GLN A 73 -14.65 14.71 8.22
C GLN A 73 -13.84 15.00 6.94
N VAL A 74 -13.00 14.06 6.48
CA VAL A 74 -12.18 14.25 5.29
C VAL A 74 -13.04 14.01 4.04
N PRO A 75 -13.20 15.01 3.16
CA PRO A 75 -14.01 14.84 1.95
C PRO A 75 -13.36 13.85 0.98
N VAL A 76 -14.17 12.93 0.46
CA VAL A 76 -13.72 12.00 -0.60
C VAL A 76 -13.91 12.68 -1.95
N ARG A 77 -12.81 12.80 -2.71
CA ARG A 77 -12.82 13.41 -4.05
C ARG A 77 -13.10 12.37 -5.12
N GLY A 78 -13.79 12.77 -6.20
CA GLY A 78 -13.95 11.94 -7.40
C GLY A 78 -14.91 10.76 -7.25
N GLY A 79 -15.77 10.74 -6.23
CA GLY A 79 -16.79 9.69 -6.04
C GLY A 79 -16.21 8.31 -5.71
N VAL A 80 -14.97 8.25 -5.23
CA VAL A 80 -14.32 7.00 -4.83
C VAL A 80 -15.10 6.36 -3.69
N ALA A 81 -15.51 5.10 -3.85
CA ALA A 81 -16.05 4.29 -2.78
C ALA A 81 -14.95 3.38 -2.23
N PHE A 82 -14.82 3.31 -0.91
CA PHE A 82 -13.91 2.37 -0.26
C PHE A 82 -14.62 1.02 -0.12
N SER A 83 -13.97 -0.05 -0.57
CA SER A 83 -14.54 -1.40 -0.51
C SER A 83 -13.54 -2.40 0.08
N GLY A 84 -14.05 -3.38 0.82
CA GLY A 84 -13.25 -4.43 1.44
C GLY A 84 -12.08 -3.88 2.26
N LYS A 85 -10.87 -4.42 1.99
CA LYS A 85 -9.60 -4.01 2.61
C LYS A 85 -8.76 -3.11 1.70
N GLN A 86 -9.36 -2.33 0.79
CA GLN A 86 -8.61 -1.43 -0.11
C GLN A 86 -7.70 -0.44 0.65
N GLY A 87 -6.46 -0.26 0.22
CA GLY A 87 -5.52 0.70 0.80
C GLY A 87 -5.91 2.16 0.53
N PHE A 88 -5.33 3.08 1.30
CA PHE A 88 -5.61 4.53 1.19
C PHE A 88 -4.67 5.30 0.25
N PHE A 89 -3.75 4.61 -0.43
CA PHE A 89 -2.76 5.22 -1.32
C PHE A 89 -3.05 4.90 -2.79
N ASP A 90 -2.89 5.90 -3.66
CA ASP A 90 -3.00 5.73 -5.11
C ASP A 90 -1.63 5.45 -5.73
N CYS A 91 -1.43 4.22 -6.20
CA CYS A 91 -0.24 3.79 -6.94
C CYS A 91 -0.42 3.88 -8.48
N GLY A 92 -1.48 4.53 -8.96
CA GLY A 92 -1.76 4.68 -10.39
C GLY A 92 -0.64 5.36 -11.17
N LYS A 93 0.13 6.25 -10.53
CA LYS A 93 1.30 6.88 -11.15
C LYS A 93 2.44 5.88 -11.37
N ALA A 94 2.73 5.00 -10.40
CA ALA A 94 3.72 3.93 -10.57
C ALA A 94 3.31 2.97 -11.69
N LYS A 95 2.02 2.61 -11.78
CA LYS A 95 1.49 1.82 -12.89
C LYS A 95 1.68 2.53 -14.24
N ARG A 96 1.35 3.82 -14.34
CA ARG A 96 1.45 4.58 -15.59
C ARG A 96 2.90 4.75 -16.06
N LEU A 97 3.82 5.03 -15.15
CA LEU A 97 5.20 5.35 -15.49
C LEU A 97 6.10 4.12 -15.64
N LEU A 98 5.83 3.05 -14.90
CA LEU A 98 6.69 1.86 -14.82
C LEU A 98 6.02 0.56 -15.23
N GLY A 99 4.71 0.57 -15.49
CA GLY A 99 3.92 -0.65 -15.60
C GLY A 99 3.87 -1.44 -14.29
N TRP A 100 4.29 -0.85 -13.17
CA TRP A 100 4.39 -1.54 -11.88
C TRP A 100 3.03 -1.70 -11.23
N VAL A 101 2.74 -2.92 -10.77
CA VAL A 101 1.54 -3.24 -10.00
C VAL A 101 1.96 -4.16 -8.87
N HIS A 102 1.59 -3.82 -7.63
CA HIS A 102 1.75 -4.73 -6.51
C HIS A 102 0.69 -5.84 -6.61
N PRO A 103 1.07 -7.12 -6.74
CA PRO A 103 0.11 -8.22 -6.71
C PRO A 103 -0.64 -8.25 -5.37
N PRO A 104 -1.88 -8.76 -5.33
CA PRO A 104 -2.58 -8.96 -4.07
C PRO A 104 -1.75 -9.88 -3.16
N ASN A 105 -1.91 -9.72 -1.85
CA ASN A 105 -1.39 -10.69 -0.91
C ASN A 105 -2.20 -11.98 -1.07
N SER A 106 -1.68 -12.93 -1.85
CA SER A 106 -2.21 -14.28 -1.89
C SER A 106 -2.04 -14.88 -0.49
N ALA A 107 -3.17 -15.10 0.19
CA ALA A 107 -3.24 -15.88 1.42
C ALA A 107 -2.73 -17.30 1.21
#